data_AF-A0A0F5LF93-F1
#
_entry.id   AF-A0A0F5LF93-F1
#
_cell.length_a   1.000
_cell.length_b   1.000
_cell.length_c   1.000
_cell.angle_alpha   90.00
_cell.angle_beta   90.00
_cell.angle_gamma   90.00
#
_symmetry.space_group_name_H-M   'P 1'
#
loop_
_entity.id
_entity.type
_entity.pdbx_description
1 polymer ?
#
loop_
_entity_poly.entity_id
_entity_poly.type
_entity_poly.pdbx_seq_one_letter_code
_entity_poly.pdbx_strand_id
1 'polypeptide(L)'
;MTVPAVDPRISCRRSKALNSSLTGRSIVFVAFPRLRPVLAPNMPADRNKDVELSAKSLAKSAKAGRIMTDVRMAASIMQDAFPVGPGRNVGTAIYEIFEALKAHERSLPREVLRERNRQWTERRVRALWKKEARRVDHYEIQDLTAIAVEEARRERQHLKARQERLDAIIASAAASELGEVDFEEVQRFGGLDLPGARFTDADERADQSRGWGR
;
A
#
# COMPACT_ATOMS: atom_id res chain seq x y z
N MET A 1 -27.70 -41.27 -13.08
CA MET A 1 -27.00 -40.01 -13.38
C MET A 1 -25.59 -40.14 -12.83
N THR A 2 -24.63 -40.30 -13.73
CA THR A 2 -23.30 -40.84 -13.46
C THR A 2 -22.31 -39.68 -13.43
N VAL A 3 -21.59 -39.51 -12.33
CA VAL A 3 -20.61 -38.42 -12.15
C VAL A 3 -19.25 -38.91 -12.70
N PRO A 4 -18.63 -38.23 -13.67
CA PRO A 4 -17.26 -38.58 -14.08
C PRO A 4 -16.23 -37.99 -13.10
N ALA A 5 -15.31 -38.86 -12.67
CA ALA A 5 -14.16 -38.56 -11.84
C ALA A 5 -13.14 -37.67 -12.58
N VAL A 6 -12.61 -36.65 -11.89
CA VAL A 6 -11.54 -35.79 -12.40
C VAL A 6 -10.23 -36.19 -11.72
N ASP A 7 -9.29 -36.69 -12.52
CA ASP A 7 -7.94 -37.07 -12.11
C ASP A 7 -7.04 -35.85 -11.85
N PRO A 8 -6.35 -35.75 -10.70
CA PRO A 8 -5.38 -34.69 -10.42
C PRO A 8 -3.95 -35.12 -10.77
N ARG A 9 -3.56 -35.04 -12.04
CA ARG A 9 -2.16 -35.21 -12.47
C ARG A 9 -1.74 -34.29 -13.62
N ILE A 10 -1.55 -33.00 -13.33
CA ILE A 10 -0.79 -32.09 -14.22
C ILE A 10 0.05 -31.18 -13.32
N SER A 11 1.25 -31.65 -12.96
CA SER A 11 2.53 -31.24 -13.57
C SER A 11 3.02 -29.86 -13.08
N CYS A 12 3.83 -29.90 -12.01
CA CYS A 12 4.76 -28.84 -11.63
C CYS A 12 5.73 -28.56 -12.79
N ARG A 13 5.59 -27.41 -13.47
CA ARG A 13 6.67 -26.86 -14.31
C ARG A 13 7.49 -25.87 -13.51
N ARG A 14 8.68 -26.35 -13.12
CA ARG A 14 9.79 -25.66 -12.50
C ARG A 14 10.54 -24.89 -13.60
N SER A 15 10.32 -23.59 -13.70
CA SER A 15 11.09 -22.73 -14.63
C SER A 15 12.31 -22.16 -13.93
N LYS A 16 13.45 -22.39 -14.57
CA LYS A 16 14.82 -22.12 -14.12
C LYS A 16 15.14 -20.62 -14.12
N ALA A 17 16.14 -20.32 -13.28
CA ALA A 17 16.85 -19.06 -13.18
C ALA A 17 17.42 -18.59 -14.53
N LEU A 18 17.42 -17.27 -14.71
CA LEU A 18 18.31 -16.57 -15.61
C LEU A 18 19.17 -15.59 -14.81
N ASN A 19 20.47 -15.82 -14.94
CA ASN A 19 21.57 -15.04 -14.41
C ASN A 19 21.80 -13.77 -15.24
N SER A 20 22.65 -12.91 -14.66
CA SER A 20 23.61 -12.01 -15.30
C SER A 20 23.08 -10.70 -15.90
N SER A 21 23.51 -9.59 -15.29
CA SER A 21 24.53 -8.74 -15.91
C SER A 21 25.06 -7.74 -14.88
N LEU A 22 26.30 -7.97 -14.43
CA LEU A 22 27.13 -7.03 -13.70
C LEU A 22 27.52 -5.90 -14.65
N THR A 23 26.91 -4.73 -14.51
CA THR A 23 27.42 -3.50 -15.14
C THR A 23 28.31 -2.78 -14.15
N GLY A 24 29.62 -2.89 -14.39
CA GLY A 24 30.64 -2.11 -13.72
C GLY A 24 30.44 -0.62 -13.96
N ARG A 25 30.53 0.15 -12.87
CA ARG A 25 30.77 1.59 -12.93
C ARG A 25 32.04 1.88 -12.14
N SER A 26 33.02 2.32 -12.92
CA SER A 26 34.31 2.89 -12.55
C SER A 26 34.22 3.89 -11.41
N ILE A 27 34.87 3.56 -10.29
CA ILE A 27 35.12 4.48 -9.18
C ILE A 27 36.42 5.23 -9.49
N VAL A 28 36.30 6.52 -9.72
CA VAL A 28 37.45 7.43 -9.88
C VAL A 28 38.04 7.69 -8.49
N PHE A 29 39.24 7.18 -8.23
CA PHE A 29 40.02 7.49 -7.04
C PHE A 29 40.60 8.90 -7.17
N VAL A 30 40.08 9.85 -6.41
CA VAL A 30 40.69 11.17 -6.23
C VAL A 30 41.75 11.05 -5.14
N ALA A 31 43.02 11.20 -5.52
CA ALA A 31 44.16 11.20 -4.61
C ALA A 31 44.14 12.47 -3.74
N PHE A 32 43.93 12.29 -2.43
CA PHE A 32 44.08 13.37 -1.45
C PHE A 32 45.55 13.51 -1.01
N PRO A 33 46.10 14.73 -0.98
CA PRO A 33 47.47 14.96 -0.52
C PRO A 33 47.61 14.73 0.99
N ARG A 34 48.69 14.02 1.35
CA ARG A 34 49.15 13.76 2.72
C ARG A 34 49.40 15.07 3.47
N LEU A 35 48.66 15.27 4.56
CA LEU A 35 48.97 16.25 5.60
C LEU A 35 49.40 15.54 6.90
N ARG A 36 50.22 16.27 7.65
CA ARG A 36 51.24 15.82 8.62
C ARG A 36 50.68 15.07 9.84
N PRO A 37 51.46 14.16 10.46
CA PRO A 37 51.12 13.60 11.76
C PRO A 37 51.27 14.67 12.84
N VAL A 38 50.15 15.14 13.39
CA VAL A 38 50.10 15.99 14.57
C VAL A 38 49.86 15.09 15.78
N LEU A 39 50.85 15.10 16.67
CA LEU A 39 50.81 14.85 18.12
C LEU A 39 49.76 13.85 18.62
N ALA A 40 50.25 12.69 19.06
CA ALA A 40 49.51 11.71 19.83
C ALA A 40 48.91 12.35 21.11
N PRO A 41 47.59 12.30 21.31
CA PRO A 41 47.00 12.53 22.62
C PRO A 41 47.22 11.29 23.49
N ASN A 42 47.69 11.52 24.72
CA ASN A 42 47.72 10.55 25.81
C ASN A 42 46.41 9.75 25.86
N MET A 43 46.50 8.44 25.64
CA MET A 43 45.36 7.52 25.73
C MET A 43 45.17 7.07 27.18
N PRO A 44 44.01 7.32 27.82
CA PRO A 44 43.66 6.61 29.05
C PRO A 44 43.35 5.14 28.74
N ALA A 45 43.93 4.25 29.52
CA ALA A 45 43.92 2.79 29.32
C ALA A 45 42.59 2.09 29.74
N ASP A 46 41.43 2.70 29.49
CA ASP A 46 40.12 2.17 29.95
C ASP A 46 39.09 1.96 28.80
N ARG A 47 39.55 1.78 27.56
CA ARG A 47 38.68 1.59 26.36
C ARG A 47 37.93 0.25 26.28
N ASN A 48 38.27 -0.73 27.12
CA ASN A 48 37.67 -2.07 27.01
C ASN A 48 36.23 -2.13 27.57
N LYS A 49 35.84 -1.23 28.47
CA LYS A 49 34.49 -1.23 29.06
C LYS A 49 33.43 -0.64 28.12
N ASP A 50 33.79 0.33 27.29
CA ASP A 50 32.86 1.02 26.38
C ASP A 50 32.45 0.14 25.18
N VAL A 51 33.39 -0.67 24.67
CA VAL A 51 33.11 -1.62 23.57
C VAL A 51 32.16 -2.72 24.03
N GLU A 52 32.31 -3.22 25.26
CA GLU A 52 31.42 -4.23 25.81
C GLU A 52 29.99 -3.70 26.06
N LEU A 53 29.85 -2.45 26.53
CA LEU A 53 28.54 -1.81 26.70
C LEU A 53 27.85 -1.57 25.34
N SER A 54 28.62 -1.22 24.31
CA SER A 54 28.15 -1.06 22.93
C SER A 54 27.71 -2.39 22.30
N ALA A 55 28.49 -3.46 22.45
CA ALA A 55 28.12 -4.77 21.94
C ALA A 55 26.87 -5.35 22.65
N LYS A 56 26.77 -5.14 23.97
CA LYS A 56 25.59 -5.56 24.75
C LYS A 56 24.34 -4.74 24.41
N SER A 57 24.46 -3.46 24.04
CA SER A 57 23.33 -2.63 23.58
C SER A 57 22.88 -3.00 22.16
N LEU A 58 23.83 -3.30 21.25
CA LEU A 58 23.54 -3.80 19.92
C LEU A 58 22.91 -5.21 19.94
N ALA A 59 23.34 -6.09 20.83
CA ALA A 59 22.73 -7.41 21.02
C ALA A 59 21.31 -7.32 21.61
N LYS A 60 21.05 -6.39 22.55
CA LYS A 60 19.69 -6.10 23.05
C LYS A 60 18.81 -5.47 21.97
N SER A 61 19.37 -4.58 21.14
CA SER A 61 18.70 -3.98 19.98
C SER A 61 18.37 -5.02 18.89
N ALA A 62 19.29 -5.94 18.59
CA ALA A 62 19.05 -7.02 17.63
C ALA A 62 18.03 -8.05 18.13
N LYS A 63 17.97 -8.31 19.45
CA LYS A 63 16.98 -9.20 20.06
C LYS A 63 15.61 -8.52 20.25
N ALA A 64 15.59 -7.20 20.47
CA ALA A 64 14.39 -6.36 20.40
C ALA A 64 13.92 -6.11 18.95
N GLY A 65 14.79 -6.33 17.96
CA GLY A 65 14.53 -6.09 16.54
C GLY A 65 13.57 -7.07 15.86
N ARG A 66 13.05 -8.08 16.58
CA ARG A 66 12.22 -9.15 15.99
C ARG A 66 10.83 -9.32 16.58
N ILE A 67 10.49 -8.62 17.66
CA ILE A 67 9.11 -8.61 18.17
C ILE A 67 8.44 -7.41 17.53
N MET A 68 7.65 -7.66 16.49
CA MET A 68 6.87 -6.62 15.83
C MET A 68 5.95 -6.00 16.88
N THR A 69 6.20 -4.75 17.25
CA THR A 69 5.37 -4.05 18.22
C THR A 69 3.99 -3.81 17.62
N ASP A 70 2.93 -3.95 18.41
CA ASP A 70 1.55 -3.73 17.96
C ASP A 70 1.36 -2.35 17.32
N VAL A 71 2.09 -1.35 17.83
CA VAL A 71 2.15 0.01 17.26
C VAL A 71 2.66 -0.02 15.82
N ARG A 72 3.71 -0.80 15.54
CA ARG A 72 4.27 -0.94 14.20
C ARG A 72 3.32 -1.69 13.28
N MET A 73 2.61 -2.70 13.80
CA MET A 73 1.57 -3.43 13.07
C MET A 73 0.39 -2.52 12.69
N ALA A 74 -0.13 -1.75 13.64
CA ALA A 74 -1.19 -0.78 13.37
C ALA A 74 -0.74 0.25 12.33
N ALA A 75 0.49 0.76 12.44
CA ALA A 75 1.05 1.70 11.48
C ALA A 75 1.20 1.09 10.08
N SER A 76 1.63 -0.17 9.95
CA SER A 76 1.72 -0.83 8.65
C SER A 76 0.33 -1.05 8.04
N ILE A 77 -0.65 -1.52 8.82
CA ILE A 77 -2.02 -1.71 8.33
C ILE A 77 -2.59 -0.40 7.75
N MET A 78 -2.40 0.71 8.45
CA MET A 78 -2.87 2.02 7.96
C MET A 78 -2.14 2.46 6.68
N GLN A 79 -0.83 2.25 6.60
CA GLN A 79 -0.02 2.63 5.44
C GLN A 79 -0.32 1.77 4.21
N ASP A 80 -0.61 0.49 4.42
CA ASP A 80 -0.97 -0.45 3.37
C ASP A 80 -2.38 -0.17 2.84
N ALA A 81 -3.35 0.11 3.73
CA ALA A 81 -4.72 0.42 3.34
C ALA A 81 -4.87 1.81 2.70
N PHE A 82 -4.08 2.80 3.14
CA PHE A 82 -4.15 4.18 2.65
C PHE A 82 -2.77 4.65 2.18
N PRO A 83 -2.34 4.22 0.98
CA PRO A 83 -1.02 4.55 0.47
C PRO A 83 -0.91 6.05 0.17
N VAL A 84 0.16 6.65 0.68
CA VAL A 84 0.53 8.04 0.38
C VAL A 84 1.36 8.06 -0.91
N GLY A 85 0.68 8.29 -2.04
CA GLY A 85 1.30 8.40 -3.36
C GLY A 85 1.63 9.83 -3.77
N PRO A 86 2.26 10.02 -4.94
CA PRO A 86 2.46 11.34 -5.51
C PRO A 86 1.12 12.06 -5.69
N GLY A 87 1.00 13.26 -5.12
CA GLY A 87 -0.24 14.06 -5.12
C GLY A 87 -1.16 13.85 -3.92
N ARG A 88 -0.89 12.89 -3.02
CA ARG A 88 -1.67 12.70 -1.79
C ARG A 88 -0.88 13.15 -0.57
N ASN A 89 -1.50 13.95 0.28
CA ASN A 89 -0.88 14.46 1.49
C ASN A 89 -1.04 13.47 2.65
N VAL A 90 -0.07 13.44 3.57
CA VAL A 90 -0.18 12.60 4.78
C VAL A 90 -1.37 13.02 5.64
N GLY A 91 -1.66 14.33 5.70
CA GLY A 91 -2.81 14.85 6.45
C GLY A 91 -4.16 14.36 5.91
N THR A 92 -4.31 14.29 4.59
CA THR A 92 -5.55 13.79 3.97
C THR A 92 -5.70 12.30 4.22
N ALA A 93 -4.63 11.51 4.07
CA ALA A 93 -4.67 10.08 4.40
C ALA A 93 -5.09 9.80 5.85
N ILE A 94 -4.53 10.56 6.82
CA ILE A 94 -4.90 10.45 8.23
C ILE A 94 -6.39 10.78 8.46
N TYR A 95 -6.88 11.83 7.80
CA TYR A 95 -8.28 12.24 7.88
C TYR A 95 -9.22 11.16 7.32
N GLU A 96 -8.89 10.59 6.16
CA GLU A 96 -9.67 9.53 5.54
C GLU A 96 -9.74 8.25 6.39
N ILE A 97 -8.61 7.85 7.00
CA ILE A 97 -8.57 6.75 7.97
C ILE A 97 -9.51 7.04 9.15
N PHE A 98 -9.46 8.26 9.67
CA PHE A 98 -10.31 8.66 10.79
C PHE A 98 -11.79 8.63 10.42
N GLU A 99 -12.18 9.12 9.25
CA GLU A 99 -13.57 9.05 8.76
C GLU A 99 -14.02 7.60 8.55
N ALA A 100 -13.18 6.74 7.98
CA ALA A 100 -13.46 5.31 7.84
C ALA A 100 -13.65 4.62 9.21
N LEU A 101 -12.80 4.95 10.19
CA LEU A 101 -12.94 4.47 11.56
C LEU A 101 -14.22 4.95 12.22
N LYS A 102 -14.62 6.20 12.00
CA LYS A 102 -15.89 6.72 12.51
C LYS A 102 -17.10 6.08 11.84
N ALA A 103 -17.04 5.81 10.55
CA ALA A 103 -18.09 5.09 9.85
C ALA A 103 -18.22 3.66 10.40
N HIS A 104 -17.10 2.97 10.61
CA HIS A 104 -17.08 1.65 11.22
C HIS A 104 -17.64 1.69 12.65
N GLU A 105 -17.17 2.61 13.51
CA GLU A 105 -17.66 2.77 14.90
C GLU A 105 -19.18 2.98 14.97
N ARG A 106 -19.77 3.72 14.02
CA ARG A 106 -21.23 3.91 13.93
C ARG A 106 -22.00 2.66 13.54
N SER A 107 -21.37 1.73 12.83
CA SER A 107 -21.98 0.46 12.44
C SER A 107 -22.01 -0.58 13.57
N LEU A 108 -21.22 -0.36 14.63
CA LEU A 108 -21.12 -1.31 15.74
C LEU A 108 -22.31 -1.24 16.70
N PRO A 109 -22.68 -2.37 17.33
CA PRO A 109 -23.72 -2.41 18.35
C PRO A 109 -23.29 -1.62 19.59
N ARG A 110 -24.28 -1.02 20.28
CA ARG A 110 -24.04 -0.12 21.42
C ARG A 110 -23.39 -0.81 22.61
N GLU A 111 -23.61 -2.11 22.76
CA GLU A 111 -23.03 -2.94 23.82
C GLU A 111 -21.51 -2.99 23.69
N VAL A 112 -21.01 -3.23 22.48
CA VAL A 112 -19.57 -3.24 22.19
C VAL A 112 -18.95 -1.86 22.39
N LEU A 113 -19.68 -0.79 22.05
CA LEU A 113 -19.20 0.58 22.29
C LEU A 113 -19.07 0.92 23.78
N ARG A 114 -19.88 0.33 24.65
CA ARG A 114 -19.79 0.54 26.11
C ARG A 114 -18.58 -0.15 26.74
N GLU A 115 -18.18 -1.30 26.20
CA GLU A 115 -17.01 -2.05 26.65
C GLU A 115 -15.69 -1.37 26.24
N ARG A 116 -15.74 -0.50 25.23
CA ARG A 116 -14.58 0.24 24.74
C ARG A 116 -14.28 1.45 25.62
N ASN A 117 -13.13 1.42 26.29
CA ASN A 117 -12.68 2.50 27.16
C ASN A 117 -12.33 3.79 26.41
N ARG A 118 -11.99 3.72 25.11
CA ARG A 118 -11.60 4.89 24.31
C ARG A 118 -12.24 4.87 22.93
N GLN A 119 -12.79 6.02 22.55
CA GLN A 119 -13.27 6.29 21.21
C GLN A 119 -12.15 6.74 20.29
N TRP A 120 -12.34 6.52 18.99
CA TRP A 120 -11.42 7.00 17.98
C TRP A 120 -11.45 8.52 17.87
N THR A 121 -10.27 9.12 17.92
CA THR A 121 -10.04 10.56 17.69
C THR A 121 -8.96 10.73 16.64
N GLU A 122 -9.02 11.80 15.86
CA GLU A 122 -8.02 12.06 14.81
C GLU A 122 -6.60 12.12 15.38
N ARG A 123 -6.44 12.73 16.57
CA ARG A 123 -5.16 12.77 17.30
C ARG A 123 -4.63 11.37 17.59
N ARG A 124 -5.50 10.42 17.94
CA ARG A 124 -5.12 9.02 18.22
C ARG A 124 -4.64 8.32 16.96
N VAL A 125 -5.36 8.47 15.84
CA VAL A 125 -4.97 7.94 14.53
C VAL A 125 -3.61 8.50 14.12
N ARG A 126 -3.41 9.82 14.25
CA ARG A 126 -2.13 10.48 13.96
C ARG A 126 -0.98 9.94 14.82
N ALA A 127 -1.22 9.70 16.11
CA ALA A 127 -0.21 9.15 17.01
C ALA A 127 0.16 7.70 16.64
N LEU A 128 -0.81 6.88 16.20
CA LEU A 128 -0.53 5.54 15.71
C LEU A 128 0.23 5.58 14.38
N TRP A 129 -0.17 6.46 13.45
CA TRP A 129 0.48 6.63 12.15
C TRP A 129 1.96 6.98 12.28
N LYS A 130 2.26 7.95 13.17
CA LYS A 130 3.63 8.38 13.48
C LYS A 130 4.39 7.44 14.40
N LYS A 131 3.77 6.35 14.86
CA LYS A 131 4.36 5.38 15.82
C LYS A 131 4.73 6.03 17.17
N GLU A 132 4.06 7.11 17.55
CA GLU A 132 4.25 7.84 18.81
C GLU A 132 3.44 7.23 19.97
N ALA A 133 2.44 6.40 19.66
CA ALA A 133 1.62 5.73 20.66
C ALA A 133 2.44 4.71 21.48
N ARG A 134 2.27 4.73 22.82
CA ARG A 134 2.93 3.77 23.72
C ARG A 134 2.28 2.38 23.74
N ARG A 135 0.96 2.34 23.59
CA ARG A 135 0.14 1.13 23.68
C ARG A 135 -0.95 1.20 22.62
N VAL A 136 -1.29 0.05 22.05
CA VAL A 136 -2.43 -0.14 21.15
C VAL A 136 -3.31 -1.19 21.80
N ASP A 137 -4.59 -0.88 21.96
CA ASP A 137 -5.54 -1.83 22.53
C ASP A 137 -5.98 -2.82 21.45
N HIS A 138 -6.38 -4.03 21.86
CA HIS A 138 -6.69 -5.11 20.90
C HIS A 138 -7.82 -4.73 19.93
N TYR A 139 -8.86 -4.04 20.41
CA TYR A 139 -9.98 -3.60 19.59
C TYR A 139 -9.55 -2.56 18.55
N GLU A 140 -8.53 -1.75 18.82
CA GLU A 140 -8.03 -0.77 17.85
C GLU A 140 -7.41 -1.49 16.64
N ILE A 141 -6.69 -2.59 16.88
CA ILE A 141 -6.13 -3.41 15.80
C ILE A 141 -7.27 -4.08 15.02
N GLN A 142 -8.28 -4.62 15.69
CA GLN A 142 -9.43 -5.23 15.02
C GLN A 142 -10.15 -4.23 14.10
N ASP A 143 -10.46 -3.02 14.59
CA ASP A 143 -11.12 -1.97 13.80
C ASP A 143 -10.27 -1.59 12.58
N LEU A 144 -8.96 -1.42 12.76
CA LEU A 144 -8.05 -1.10 11.66
C LEU A 144 -7.99 -2.23 10.62
N THR A 145 -7.99 -3.49 11.05
CA THR A 145 -8.02 -4.62 10.12
C THR A 145 -9.34 -4.72 9.37
N ALA A 146 -10.47 -4.44 10.01
CA ALA A 146 -11.78 -4.44 9.36
C ALA A 146 -11.83 -3.40 8.24
N ILE A 147 -11.35 -2.19 8.51
CA ILE A 147 -11.30 -1.10 7.53
C ILE A 147 -10.33 -1.41 6.40
N ALA A 148 -9.16 -1.98 6.70
CA ALA A 148 -8.22 -2.38 5.66
C ALA A 148 -8.84 -3.40 4.71
N VAL A 149 -9.65 -4.33 5.22
CA VAL A 149 -10.39 -5.30 4.39
C VAL A 149 -11.48 -4.62 3.55
N GLU A 150 -12.22 -3.67 4.12
CA GLU A 150 -13.23 -2.91 3.37
C GLU A 150 -12.61 -2.08 2.24
N GLU A 151 -11.50 -1.40 2.52
CA GLU A 151 -10.81 -0.58 1.52
C GLU A 151 -10.19 -1.45 0.43
N ALA A 152 -9.57 -2.59 0.78
CA ALA A 152 -9.08 -3.55 -0.19
C ALA A 152 -10.21 -4.11 -1.09
N ARG A 153 -11.43 -4.26 -0.57
CA ARG A 153 -12.61 -4.65 -1.38
C ARG A 153 -12.99 -3.55 -2.37
N ARG A 154 -12.99 -2.28 -1.95
CA ARG A 154 -13.26 -1.12 -2.82
C ARG A 154 -12.21 -1.00 -3.93
N GLU A 155 -10.94 -1.10 -3.57
CA GLU A 155 -9.84 -1.05 -4.53
C GLU A 155 -9.94 -2.20 -5.54
N ARG A 156 -10.23 -3.42 -5.09
CA ARG A 156 -10.47 -4.57 -5.98
C ARG A 156 -11.59 -4.30 -6.97
N GLN A 157 -12.71 -3.72 -6.54
CA GLN A 157 -13.83 -3.39 -7.42
C GLN A 157 -13.43 -2.33 -8.46
N HIS A 158 -12.71 -1.30 -8.04
CA HIS A 158 -12.21 -0.25 -8.92
C HIS A 158 -11.22 -0.81 -9.97
N LEU A 159 -10.27 -1.65 -9.56
CA LEU A 159 -9.31 -2.29 -10.46
C LEU A 159 -10.01 -3.22 -11.45
N LYS A 160 -11.04 -3.96 -11.01
CA LYS A 160 -11.84 -4.81 -11.89
C LYS A 160 -12.56 -3.99 -12.96
N ALA A 161 -13.22 -2.91 -12.57
CA ALA A 161 -13.90 -2.02 -13.52
C ALA A 161 -12.91 -1.39 -14.52
N ARG A 162 -11.71 -1.01 -14.06
CA ARG A 162 -10.65 -0.52 -14.94
C ARG A 162 -10.17 -1.59 -15.92
N GLN A 163 -10.01 -2.82 -15.46
CA GLN A 163 -9.63 -3.95 -16.31
C GLN A 163 -10.68 -4.19 -17.40
N GLU A 164 -11.97 -4.24 -17.04
CA GLU A 164 -13.07 -4.42 -18.00
C GLU A 164 -13.08 -3.33 -19.08
N ARG A 165 -12.77 -2.07 -18.72
CA ARG A 165 -12.62 -0.97 -19.69
C ARG A 165 -11.44 -1.18 -20.64
N LEU A 166 -10.30 -1.61 -20.13
CA LEU A 166 -9.12 -1.88 -20.95
C LEU A 166 -9.36 -3.08 -21.88
N ASP A 167 -10.01 -4.11 -21.38
CA ASP A 167 -10.38 -5.30 -22.17
C ASP A 167 -11.32 -4.93 -23.32
N ALA A 168 -12.28 -4.03 -23.09
CA ALA A 168 -13.17 -3.52 -24.14
C ALA A 168 -12.42 -2.75 -25.23
N ILE A 169 -11.42 -1.93 -24.85
CA ILE A 169 -10.57 -1.21 -25.80
C ILE A 169 -9.75 -2.20 -26.64
N ILE A 170 -9.13 -3.20 -25.99
CA ILE A 170 -8.35 -4.22 -26.69
C ILE A 170 -9.23 -5.02 -27.65
N ALA A 171 -10.43 -5.42 -27.22
CA ALA A 171 -11.39 -6.14 -28.06
C ALA A 171 -11.83 -5.30 -29.28
N SER A 172 -12.04 -3.99 -29.10
CA SER A 172 -12.38 -3.08 -30.20
C SER A 172 -11.25 -2.94 -31.22
N ALA A 173 -10.00 -2.92 -30.77
CA ALA A 173 -8.84 -2.87 -31.65
C ALA A 173 -8.66 -4.18 -32.43
N ALA A 174 -8.79 -5.33 -31.76
CA ALA A 174 -8.69 -6.65 -32.40
C ALA A 174 -9.82 -6.88 -33.44
N ALA A 175 -11.03 -6.42 -33.16
CA ALA A 175 -12.14 -6.46 -34.11
C ALA A 175 -11.86 -5.59 -35.35
N SER A 176 -11.18 -4.45 -35.18
CA SER A 176 -10.77 -3.59 -36.29
C SER A 176 -9.65 -4.22 -37.14
N GLU A 177 -8.76 -5.02 -36.56
CA GLU A 177 -7.68 -5.70 -37.29
C GLU A 177 -8.15 -6.94 -38.07
N LEU A 178 -9.20 -7.61 -37.59
CA LEU A 178 -9.81 -8.76 -38.26
C LEU A 178 -10.86 -8.38 -39.33
N GLY A 179 -11.22 -7.09 -39.41
CA GLY A 179 -12.19 -6.52 -40.33
C GLY A 179 -11.56 -5.76 -41.49
N GLU A 180 -10.65 -6.38 -42.25
CA GLU A 180 -10.31 -5.91 -43.60
C GLU A 180 -11.16 -6.64 -44.64
N VAL A 181 -12.49 -6.49 -44.58
CA VAL A 181 -13.40 -6.57 -45.74
C VAL A 181 -14.64 -5.72 -45.42
N ASP A 182 -15.04 -4.88 -46.39
CA ASP A 182 -16.28 -4.08 -46.49
C ASP A 182 -16.33 -2.68 -45.85
N PHE A 183 -15.61 -1.77 -46.52
CA PHE A 183 -15.60 -0.31 -46.35
C PHE A 183 -16.87 0.42 -46.87
N GLU A 184 -18.09 -0.14 -46.76
CA GLU A 184 -19.30 0.56 -47.23
C GLU A 184 -20.38 0.88 -46.17
N GLU A 185 -20.25 0.46 -44.91
CA GLU A 185 -21.31 0.68 -43.90
C GLU A 185 -20.98 1.67 -42.78
N VAL A 186 -19.93 2.49 -42.95
CA VAL A 186 -19.40 3.37 -41.89
C VAL A 186 -20.25 4.63 -41.62
N GLN A 187 -21.36 4.88 -42.33
CA GLN A 187 -22.21 6.07 -42.10
C GLN A 187 -23.53 5.84 -41.36
N ARG A 188 -23.83 4.63 -40.85
CA ARG A 188 -25.12 4.38 -40.15
C ARG A 188 -25.02 3.82 -38.73
N PHE A 189 -23.83 3.72 -38.14
CA PHE A 189 -23.63 3.15 -36.80
C PHE A 189 -23.34 4.18 -35.69
N GLY A 190 -23.83 5.41 -35.84
CA GLY A 190 -23.76 6.46 -34.80
C GLY A 190 -24.78 6.29 -33.66
N GLY A 191 -25.16 5.05 -33.32
CA GLY A 191 -26.30 4.79 -32.42
C GLY A 191 -26.31 3.43 -31.76
N LEU A 192 -25.14 2.86 -31.43
CA LEU A 192 -25.09 1.67 -30.58
C LEU A 192 -25.23 2.09 -29.11
N ASP A 193 -26.48 2.09 -28.63
CA ASP A 193 -26.81 2.08 -27.20
C ASP A 193 -26.22 0.81 -26.57
N LEU A 194 -24.94 0.88 -26.16
CA LEU A 194 -24.31 -0.12 -25.32
C LEU A 194 -25.07 -0.16 -23.98
N PRO A 195 -25.58 -1.32 -23.53
CA PRO A 195 -26.21 -1.44 -22.22
C PRO A 195 -25.14 -1.21 -21.14
N GLY A 196 -25.06 0.02 -20.64
CA GLY A 196 -24.03 0.49 -19.71
C GLY A 196 -23.52 1.91 -20.02
N ALA A 197 -23.77 2.44 -21.22
CA ALA A 197 -23.35 3.79 -21.64
C ALA A 197 -24.29 4.92 -21.17
N ARG A 198 -24.91 4.77 -19.99
CA ARG A 198 -25.63 5.85 -19.30
C ARG A 198 -24.89 6.37 -18.07
N PHE A 199 -23.57 6.22 -18.02
CA PHE A 199 -22.74 7.04 -17.14
C PHE A 199 -22.42 8.32 -17.91
N THR A 200 -23.40 9.22 -17.93
CA THR A 200 -23.34 10.52 -18.62
C THR A 200 -22.32 11.44 -17.94
N ASP A 201 -21.77 12.39 -18.69
CA ASP A 201 -20.95 13.52 -18.23
C ASP A 201 -21.58 14.34 -17.08
N ALA A 202 -22.83 14.05 -16.70
CA ALA A 202 -23.52 14.59 -15.54
C ALA A 202 -22.89 14.13 -14.20
N ASP A 203 -22.34 12.92 -14.14
CA ASP A 203 -21.68 12.41 -12.92
C ASP A 203 -20.25 12.97 -12.76
N GLU A 204 -19.55 13.31 -13.86
CA GLU A 204 -18.29 14.05 -13.80
C GLU A 204 -18.46 15.49 -13.29
N ARG A 205 -19.66 16.08 -13.44
CA ARG A 205 -19.99 17.38 -12.82
C ARG A 205 -20.25 17.31 -11.33
N ALA A 206 -20.67 16.15 -10.79
CA ALA A 206 -20.92 15.98 -9.36
C ALA A 206 -19.63 15.89 -8.52
N ASP A 207 -18.50 15.50 -9.14
CA ASP A 207 -17.22 15.39 -8.44
C ASP A 207 -16.41 16.71 -8.45
N GLN A 208 -16.70 17.63 -9.38
CA GLN A 208 -16.03 18.93 -9.46
C GLN A 208 -16.65 20.02 -8.56
N SER A 209 -17.87 19.82 -8.02
CA SER A 209 -18.51 20.80 -7.14
C SER A 209 -18.03 20.76 -5.68
N ARG A 210 -17.20 19.76 -5.29
CA ARG A 210 -16.43 19.85 -4.04
C ARG A 210 -15.13 20.60 -4.29
N GLY A 211 -15.30 21.88 -4.65
CA GLY A 211 -14.23 22.86 -4.61
C GLY A 211 -13.61 22.86 -3.22
N TRP A 212 -12.36 22.41 -3.15
CA TRP A 212 -11.47 22.64 -2.02
C TRP A 212 -11.08 24.13 -2.04
N GLY A 213 -12.02 24.97 -1.59
CA GLY A 213 -11.86 26.41 -1.46
C GLY A 213 -11.45 26.81 -0.05
N ARG A 214 -10.19 27.25 0.05
CA ARG A 214 -9.53 28.13 1.04
C ARG A 214 -9.64 27.85 2.54
#